data_AF-A0A0G3GWI4-F1
#
_entry.id   AF-A0A0G3GWI4-F1
#
_cell.length_a   1.000
_cell.length_b   1.000
_cell.length_c   1.000
_cell.angle_alpha   90.00
_cell.angle_beta   90.00
_cell.angle_gamma   90.00
#
_symmetry.space_group_name_H-M   'P 1'
#
loop_
_entity.id
_entity.type
_entity.pdbx_description
1 polymer ?
#
loop_
_entity_poly.entity_id
_entity_poly.type
_entity_poly.pdbx_seq_one_letter_code
_entity_poly.pdbx_strand_id
1 'polypeptide(L)'
;MEYEILLFIPDRDENNQVVIGPRAFSKNEELKQRYKNREASPSPELNSVMDQIDDAIFEFSTYSGDELYESVTVWGDRIIWILIAEPTAKSLYMYLMKLALDNGLGMVDRTRDFVVLYGDDDQRFRLSVSGKVDMLAVSEAAIPQTCSYSADADGFFIVVDDATSKEQRFIQAFRFNTESTFRFNDKTVVPGWWKVEYHEGDNEHHYLTFVPGPAEAAEAIQQWMRGAPEFFKLGWEKML
;
A
#
# COMPACT_ATOMS: atom_id res chain seq x y z
N MET A 1 -21.60 -11.48 4.47
CA MET A 1 -20.15 -11.46 4.82
C MET A 1 -19.83 -10.03 5.22
N GLU A 2 -19.11 -9.81 6.31
CA GLU A 2 -18.68 -8.46 6.73
C GLU A 2 -17.21 -8.22 6.37
N TYR A 3 -16.91 -6.96 6.07
CA TYR A 3 -15.57 -6.43 5.91
C TYR A 3 -15.21 -5.63 7.14
N GLU A 4 -14.09 -6.01 7.76
CA GLU A 4 -13.56 -5.34 8.95
C GLU A 4 -12.45 -4.38 8.51
N ILE A 5 -12.68 -3.08 8.66
CA ILE A 5 -11.73 -2.02 8.33
C ILE A 5 -11.31 -1.30 9.61
N LEU A 6 -10.01 -1.00 9.72
CA LEU A 6 -9.49 -0.12 10.76
C LEU A 6 -8.92 1.15 10.12
N LEU A 7 -9.27 2.31 10.65
CA LEU A 7 -8.48 3.53 10.46
C LEU A 7 -7.69 3.81 11.73
N PHE A 8 -6.46 4.30 11.62
CA PHE A 8 -5.62 4.54 12.78
C PHE A 8 -4.76 5.78 12.62
N ILE A 9 -4.50 6.49 13.73
CA ILE A 9 -3.46 7.53 13.74
C ILE A 9 -2.11 6.82 13.70
N PRO A 10 -1.23 7.10 12.72
CA PRO A 10 0.08 6.47 12.67
C PRO A 10 0.94 6.88 13.85
N ASP A 11 1.78 5.95 14.30
CA ASP A 11 2.86 6.28 15.22
C ASP A 11 3.96 7.01 14.46
N ARG A 12 4.63 7.93 15.15
CA ARG A 12 5.71 8.74 14.59
C ARG A 12 6.96 8.62 15.43
N ASP A 13 8.10 8.56 14.77
CA ASP A 13 9.41 8.55 15.42
C ASP A 13 9.83 9.94 15.91
N GLU A 14 11.03 10.03 16.49
CA GLU A 14 11.61 11.30 16.97
C GLU A 14 11.82 12.36 15.88
N ASN A 15 11.84 11.95 14.60
CA ASN A 15 11.96 12.81 13.43
C ASN A 15 10.59 13.10 12.78
N ASN A 16 9.50 12.77 13.47
CA ASN A 16 8.12 12.92 13.01
C ASN A 16 7.78 12.09 11.76
N GLN A 17 8.59 11.07 11.43
CA GLN A 17 8.34 10.13 10.34
C GLN A 17 7.38 9.03 10.79
N VAL A 18 6.52 8.56 9.89
CA VAL A 18 5.62 7.44 10.21
C VAL A 18 6.41 6.17 10.47
N VAL A 19 6.09 5.47 11.55
CA VAL A 19 6.65 4.16 11.86
C VAL A 19 6.00 3.10 10.97
N ILE A 20 6.80 2.45 10.13
CA ILE A 20 6.33 1.45 9.17
C ILE A 20 6.51 0.04 9.76
N GLY A 21 5.39 -0.59 10.11
CA GLY A 21 5.32 -2.02 10.43
C GLY A 21 5.05 -2.93 9.22
N PRO A 22 5.02 -4.25 9.39
CA PRO A 22 4.70 -5.21 8.33
C PRO A 22 3.34 -4.94 7.65
N ARG A 23 3.27 -5.21 6.34
CA ARG A 23 2.03 -5.13 5.55
C ARG A 23 0.96 -6.12 6.01
N ALA A 24 1.36 -7.32 6.45
CA ALA A 24 0.41 -8.27 7.01
C ALA A 24 0.00 -7.83 8.43
N PHE A 25 -1.29 -7.52 8.65
CA PHE A 25 -1.76 -7.04 9.95
C PHE A 25 -1.46 -8.05 11.07
N SER A 26 -1.64 -9.34 10.79
CA SER A 26 -1.35 -10.46 11.70
C SER A 26 0.10 -10.51 12.16
N LYS A 27 1.03 -9.97 11.36
CA LYS A 27 2.47 -9.86 11.66
C LYS A 27 2.85 -8.50 12.26
N ASN A 28 1.95 -7.51 12.28
CA ASN A 28 2.19 -6.18 12.82
C ASN A 28 1.83 -6.13 14.32
N GLU A 29 2.77 -6.56 15.18
CA GLU A 29 2.51 -6.70 16.61
C GLU A 29 2.16 -5.37 17.30
N GLU A 30 2.81 -4.27 16.95
CA GLU A 30 2.53 -2.95 17.55
C GLU A 30 1.09 -2.52 17.28
N LEU A 31 0.65 -2.56 16.01
CA LEU A 31 -0.70 -2.20 15.64
C LEU A 31 -1.74 -3.19 16.22
N LYS A 32 -1.40 -4.47 16.30
CA LYS A 32 -2.24 -5.47 16.99
C LYS A 32 -2.39 -5.19 18.48
N GLN A 33 -1.34 -4.75 19.17
CA GLN A 33 -1.44 -4.38 20.58
C GLN A 33 -2.33 -3.16 20.75
N ARG A 34 -2.17 -2.13 19.91
CA ARG A 34 -3.07 -0.96 19.90
C ARG A 34 -4.53 -1.35 19.72
N TYR A 35 -4.82 -2.24 18.78
CA TYR A 35 -6.17 -2.76 18.56
C TYR A 35 -6.73 -3.53 19.77
N LYS A 36 -5.88 -4.22 20.54
CA LYS A 36 -6.29 -4.99 21.74
C LYS A 36 -6.41 -4.15 23.01
N ASN A 37 -5.83 -2.95 23.03
CA ASN A 37 -5.85 -2.09 24.21
C ASN A 37 -7.29 -1.68 24.55
N ARG A 38 -7.63 -1.63 25.85
CA ARG A 38 -8.99 -1.34 26.30
C ARG A 38 -9.30 0.16 26.45
N GLU A 39 -8.27 1.02 26.42
CA GLU A 39 -8.46 2.45 26.54
C GLU A 39 -8.60 3.09 25.16
N ALA A 40 -9.85 3.30 24.76
CA ALA A 40 -10.20 4.25 23.72
C ALA A 40 -9.91 5.66 24.21
N SER A 41 -8.89 6.29 23.63
CA SER A 41 -8.67 7.74 23.79
C SER A 41 -9.22 8.45 22.55
N PRO A 42 -10.50 8.87 22.56
CA PRO A 42 -11.02 9.69 21.48
C PRO A 42 -10.26 11.03 21.48
N SER A 43 -9.68 11.38 20.33
CA SER A 43 -9.16 12.71 20.08
C SER A 43 -10.20 13.52 19.28
N PRO A 44 -10.18 14.86 19.35
CA PRO A 44 -11.05 15.69 18.52
C PRO A 44 -10.94 15.36 17.03
N GLU A 45 -9.73 15.02 16.56
CA GLU A 45 -9.47 14.63 15.17
C GLU A 45 -10.16 13.31 14.82
N LEU A 46 -10.08 12.29 15.69
CA LEU A 46 -10.76 11.02 15.46
C LEU A 46 -12.27 11.15 15.50
N ASN A 47 -12.81 11.97 16.41
CA ASN A 47 -14.25 12.23 16.45
C ASN A 47 -14.73 12.89 15.15
N SER A 48 -14.00 13.89 14.65
CA SER A 48 -14.36 14.54 13.39
C SER A 48 -14.29 13.61 12.18
N VAL A 49 -13.37 12.65 12.17
CA VAL A 49 -13.29 11.62 11.13
C VAL A 49 -14.43 10.61 11.28
N MET A 50 -14.79 10.23 12.50
CA MET A 50 -15.95 9.37 12.75
C MET A 50 -17.25 10.00 12.26
N ASP A 51 -17.48 11.28 12.57
CA ASP A 51 -18.67 11.99 12.11
C ASP A 51 -18.77 11.96 10.56
N GLN A 52 -17.64 12.14 9.86
CA GLN A 52 -17.60 12.04 8.39
C GLN A 52 -17.92 10.62 7.87
N ILE A 53 -17.48 9.58 8.58
CA ILE A 53 -17.76 8.19 8.23
C ILE A 53 -19.24 7.88 8.44
N ASP A 54 -19.80 8.30 9.58
CA ASP A 54 -21.21 8.10 9.92
C ASP A 54 -22.12 8.81 8.91
N ASP A 55 -21.81 10.05 8.55
CA ASP A 55 -22.53 10.81 7.52
C ASP A 55 -22.49 10.09 6.17
N ALA A 56 -21.30 9.64 5.73
CA ALA A 56 -21.16 8.95 4.46
C ALA A 56 -21.92 7.61 4.43
N ILE A 57 -21.87 6.83 5.51
CA ILE A 57 -22.60 5.56 5.63
C ILE A 57 -24.11 5.81 5.61
N PHE A 58 -24.58 6.85 6.31
CA PHE A 58 -25.99 7.24 6.29
C PHE A 58 -26.46 7.62 4.88
N GLU A 59 -25.67 8.40 4.14
CA GLU A 59 -25.96 8.72 2.74
C GLU A 59 -26.02 7.45 1.87
N PHE A 60 -25.00 6.57 1.96
CA PHE A 60 -24.96 5.32 1.18
C PHE A 60 -26.17 4.42 1.45
N SER A 61 -26.56 4.24 2.71
CA SER A 61 -27.72 3.41 3.08
C SER A 61 -29.05 3.96 2.56
N THR A 62 -29.19 5.28 2.58
CA THR A 62 -30.37 5.96 2.04
C THR A 62 -30.50 5.76 0.52
N TYR A 63 -29.37 5.75 -0.20
CA TYR A 63 -29.34 5.53 -1.65
C TYR A 63 -29.50 4.05 -2.05
N SER A 64 -28.96 3.10 -1.26
CA SER A 64 -29.03 1.67 -1.60
C SER A 64 -30.34 1.01 -1.19
N GLY A 65 -31.06 1.56 -0.22
CA GLY A 65 -32.30 0.96 0.31
C GLY A 65 -32.08 -0.29 1.17
N ASP A 66 -30.83 -0.60 1.49
CA ASP A 66 -30.41 -1.73 2.32
C ASP A 66 -30.03 -1.24 3.73
N GLU A 67 -30.32 -2.01 4.77
CA GLU A 67 -29.75 -1.78 6.11
C GLU A 67 -28.26 -2.17 6.06
N LEU A 68 -27.39 -1.20 5.79
CA LEU A 68 -25.95 -1.40 5.59
C LEU A 68 -25.13 -1.52 6.88
N TYR A 69 -25.79 -1.58 8.04
CA TYR A 69 -25.18 -1.24 9.32
C TYR A 69 -24.71 -2.47 10.09
N GLU A 70 -23.49 -2.41 10.64
CA GLU A 70 -23.21 -3.11 11.91
C GLU A 70 -22.45 -2.30 12.97
N SER A 71 -21.46 -1.43 12.67
CA SER A 71 -20.95 -0.40 13.62
C SER A 71 -19.78 0.45 13.11
N VAL A 72 -19.70 1.70 13.60
CA VAL A 72 -18.49 2.56 13.63
C VAL A 72 -18.23 2.92 15.09
N THR A 73 -17.00 2.73 15.57
CA THR A 73 -16.66 3.10 16.95
C THR A 73 -15.18 3.38 17.13
N VAL A 74 -14.82 4.23 18.10
CA VAL A 74 -13.45 4.26 18.61
C VAL A 74 -13.19 2.94 19.33
N TRP A 75 -12.13 2.27 18.92
CA TRP A 75 -11.68 1.02 19.51
C TRP A 75 -10.18 1.10 19.77
N GLY A 76 -9.67 0.35 20.74
CA GLY A 76 -8.22 0.31 20.94
C GLY A 76 -7.61 1.68 21.28
N ASP A 77 -6.32 1.82 21.00
CA ASP A 77 -5.59 3.10 21.07
C ASP A 77 -5.54 3.79 19.70
N ARG A 78 -6.23 4.94 19.58
CA ARG A 78 -6.27 5.80 18.39
C ARG A 78 -6.67 5.05 17.11
N ILE A 79 -7.67 4.17 17.22
CA ILE A 79 -8.22 3.38 16.11
C ILE A 79 -9.73 3.63 16.00
N ILE A 80 -10.21 3.77 14.76
CA ILE A 80 -11.63 3.69 14.42
C ILE A 80 -11.85 2.30 13.82
N TRP A 81 -12.75 1.54 14.44
CA TRP A 81 -13.18 0.23 13.96
C TRP A 81 -14.48 0.37 13.19
N ILE A 82 -14.51 -0.20 11.99
CA ILE A 82 -15.61 -0.08 11.04
C ILE A 82 -15.96 -1.48 10.53
N LEU A 83 -17.22 -1.86 10.69
CA LEU A 83 -17.76 -3.12 10.18
C LEU A 83 -18.77 -2.85 9.07
N ILE A 84 -18.53 -3.41 7.88
CA ILE A 84 -19.26 -3.09 6.65
C ILE A 84 -19.86 -4.36 6.04
N ALA A 85 -21.13 -4.33 5.68
CA ALA A 85 -21.76 -5.42 4.93
C ALA A 85 -21.25 -5.51 3.48
N GLU A 86 -21.11 -6.74 2.95
CA GLU A 86 -20.60 -6.99 1.59
C GLU A 86 -21.20 -6.11 0.47
N PRO A 87 -22.52 -5.88 0.38
CA PRO A 87 -23.12 -5.17 -0.76
C PRO A 87 -22.54 -3.76 -0.98
N THR A 88 -22.01 -3.13 0.07
CA THR A 88 -21.48 -1.75 0.03
C THR A 88 -20.00 -1.66 0.32
N ALA A 89 -19.37 -2.77 0.68
CA ALA A 89 -17.96 -2.84 0.99
C ALA A 89 -17.09 -2.24 -0.13
N LYS A 90 -17.38 -2.49 -1.42
CA LYS A 90 -16.52 -1.97 -2.50
C LYS A 90 -16.54 -0.44 -2.61
N SER A 91 -17.72 0.18 -2.59
CA SER A 91 -17.86 1.64 -2.72
C SER A 91 -17.36 2.35 -1.47
N LEU A 92 -17.72 1.82 -0.29
CA LEU A 92 -17.31 2.39 0.98
C LEU A 92 -15.80 2.20 1.23
N TYR A 93 -15.19 1.10 0.79
CA TYR A 93 -13.74 0.89 0.90
C TYR A 93 -12.93 1.96 0.18
N MET A 94 -13.32 2.33 -1.04
CA MET A 94 -12.65 3.40 -1.78
C MET A 94 -12.84 4.77 -1.13
N TYR A 95 -14.04 5.03 -0.61
CA TYR A 95 -14.32 6.26 0.16
C TYR A 95 -13.46 6.32 1.43
N LEU A 96 -13.43 5.25 2.23
CA LEU A 96 -12.64 5.15 3.46
C LEU A 96 -11.15 5.30 3.19
N MET A 97 -10.64 4.72 2.10
CA MET A 97 -9.26 4.91 1.68
C MET A 97 -8.97 6.39 1.38
N LYS A 98 -9.85 7.06 0.63
CA LYS A 98 -9.69 8.50 0.33
C LYS A 98 -9.78 9.36 1.59
N LEU A 99 -10.72 9.07 2.48
CA LEU A 99 -10.88 9.75 3.75
C LEU A 99 -9.65 9.60 4.63
N ALA A 100 -9.10 8.38 4.74
CA ALA A 100 -7.88 8.11 5.48
C ALA A 100 -6.70 8.91 4.90
N LEU A 101 -6.54 8.93 3.57
CA LEU A 101 -5.50 9.73 2.91
C LEU A 101 -5.62 11.21 3.20
N ASP A 102 -6.81 11.78 3.09
CA ASP A 102 -7.04 13.21 3.29
C ASP A 102 -6.80 13.66 4.74
N ASN A 103 -6.91 12.73 5.69
CA ASN A 103 -6.68 12.97 7.11
C ASN A 103 -5.32 12.46 7.62
N GLY A 104 -4.45 11.95 6.74
CA GLY A 104 -3.13 11.41 7.14
C GLY A 104 -3.22 10.21 8.09
N LEU A 105 -4.28 9.40 7.95
CA LEU A 105 -4.52 8.20 8.73
C LEU A 105 -3.97 6.96 8.01
N GLY A 106 -3.53 5.98 8.79
CA GLY A 106 -3.32 4.64 8.29
C GLY A 106 -4.65 3.89 8.14
N MET A 107 -4.66 2.86 7.29
CA MET A 107 -5.82 2.03 7.01
C MET A 107 -5.43 0.55 6.96
N VAL A 108 -6.22 -0.31 7.60
CA VAL A 108 -6.09 -1.77 7.54
C VAL A 108 -7.37 -2.38 7.01
N ASP A 109 -7.22 -3.27 6.03
CA ASP A 109 -8.23 -4.26 5.67
C ASP A 109 -7.96 -5.53 6.48
N ARG A 110 -8.70 -5.69 7.59
CA ARG A 110 -8.50 -6.84 8.48
C ARG A 110 -9.05 -8.13 7.89
N THR A 111 -10.08 -8.05 7.06
CA THR A 111 -10.61 -9.21 6.34
C THR A 111 -9.56 -9.82 5.39
N ARG A 112 -8.74 -8.97 4.76
CA ARG A 112 -7.62 -9.39 3.90
C ARG A 112 -6.27 -9.52 4.62
N ASP A 113 -6.23 -9.26 5.92
CA ASP A 113 -5.01 -9.23 6.72
C ASP A 113 -3.93 -8.27 6.17
N PHE A 114 -4.32 -7.08 5.70
CA PHE A 114 -3.45 -6.18 4.95
C PHE A 114 -3.52 -4.72 5.42
N VAL A 115 -2.36 -4.13 5.73
CA VAL A 115 -2.18 -2.70 5.97
C VAL A 115 -2.12 -2.01 4.63
N VAL A 116 -3.15 -1.23 4.33
CA VAL A 116 -3.38 -0.55 3.04
C VAL A 116 -2.62 0.77 3.00
N LEU A 117 -2.79 1.61 4.02
CA LEU A 117 -2.17 2.93 4.14
C LEU A 117 -1.41 3.06 5.45
N TYR A 118 -0.36 3.86 5.45
CA TYR A 118 0.44 4.17 6.63
C TYR A 118 0.24 5.61 7.13
N GLY A 119 -0.36 6.50 6.34
CA GLY A 119 -0.71 7.87 6.75
C GLY A 119 0.34 8.93 6.39
N ASP A 120 1.38 8.55 5.65
CA ASP A 120 2.31 9.43 4.92
C ASP A 120 2.29 9.16 3.41
N ASP A 121 1.24 8.50 2.92
CA ASP A 121 1.13 8.06 1.54
C ASP A 121 1.02 9.23 0.54
N ASP A 122 1.85 9.18 -0.52
CA ASP A 122 1.91 10.20 -1.57
C ASP A 122 0.91 9.90 -2.70
N GLN A 123 -0.03 10.82 -2.93
CA GLN A 123 -1.08 10.72 -3.95
C GLN A 123 -0.58 10.91 -5.39
N ARG A 124 0.67 11.33 -5.59
CA ARG A 124 1.28 11.36 -6.93
C ARG A 124 1.49 9.96 -7.49
N PHE A 125 1.53 8.95 -6.62
CA PHE A 125 1.75 7.57 -7.01
C PHE A 125 0.56 6.69 -6.67
N ARG A 126 0.38 5.59 -7.40
CA ARG A 126 -0.55 4.51 -7.05
C ARG A 126 0.22 3.21 -6.92
N LEU A 127 -0.20 2.33 -6.02
CA LEU A 127 0.43 1.04 -5.80
C LEU A 127 -0.56 -0.08 -6.07
N SER A 128 -0.19 -0.99 -6.96
CA SER A 128 -0.89 -2.27 -7.14
C SER A 128 0.00 -3.40 -6.66
N VAL A 129 -0.55 -4.26 -5.80
CA VAL A 129 0.13 -5.48 -5.32
C VAL A 129 -0.58 -6.68 -5.91
N SER A 130 0.10 -7.34 -6.85
CA SER A 130 -0.33 -8.57 -7.53
C SER A 130 -1.68 -8.48 -8.22
N GLY A 131 -2.09 -7.26 -8.63
CA GLY A 131 -3.42 -7.00 -9.20
C GLY A 131 -4.59 -7.32 -8.27
N LYS A 132 -4.34 -7.51 -6.97
CA LYS A 132 -5.34 -7.88 -5.96
C LYS A 132 -5.67 -6.73 -5.02
N VAL A 133 -4.70 -5.86 -4.77
CA VAL A 133 -4.85 -4.70 -3.89
C VAL A 133 -4.37 -3.50 -4.66
N ASP A 134 -5.30 -2.60 -4.98
CA ASP A 134 -5.02 -1.30 -5.57
C ASP A 134 -5.15 -0.23 -4.50
N MET A 135 -4.11 0.59 -4.39
CA MET A 135 -4.00 1.69 -3.44
C MET A 135 -3.94 3.02 -4.21
N LEU A 136 -4.66 4.01 -3.68
CA LEU A 136 -4.77 5.35 -4.28
C LEU A 136 -3.53 6.22 -4.07
N ALA A 137 -2.63 5.82 -3.17
CA ALA A 137 -1.43 6.53 -2.79
C ALA A 137 -0.37 5.54 -2.31
N VAL A 138 0.86 6.00 -2.14
CA VAL A 138 1.99 5.15 -1.75
C VAL A 138 2.85 5.82 -0.69
N SER A 139 2.97 5.21 0.48
CA SER A 139 4.03 5.53 1.43
C SER A 139 5.36 5.02 0.88
N GLU A 140 6.27 5.94 0.55
CA GLU A 140 7.60 5.58 0.09
C GLU A 140 8.35 4.73 1.14
N ALA A 141 8.21 5.08 2.42
CA ALA A 141 8.81 4.36 3.53
C ALA A 141 8.26 2.92 3.67
N ALA A 142 7.04 2.66 3.17
CA ALA A 142 6.42 1.33 3.16
C ALA A 142 6.86 0.42 2.00
N ILE A 143 7.58 0.92 0.99
CA ILE A 143 8.01 0.10 -0.15
C ILE A 143 8.83 -1.13 0.28
N PRO A 144 9.81 -1.06 1.19
CA PRO A 144 10.53 -2.24 1.68
C PRO A 144 9.63 -3.32 2.29
N GLN A 145 8.62 -2.92 3.07
CA GLN A 145 7.66 -3.86 3.67
C GLN A 145 6.73 -4.45 2.61
N THR A 146 6.39 -3.68 1.57
CA THR A 146 5.64 -4.17 0.41
C THR A 146 6.43 -5.22 -0.37
N CYS A 147 7.70 -4.95 -0.69
CA CYS A 147 8.59 -5.92 -1.35
C CYS A 147 8.79 -7.18 -0.51
N SER A 148 8.97 -7.03 0.81
CA SER A 148 9.10 -8.17 1.73
C SER A 148 7.83 -9.01 1.77
N TYR A 149 6.65 -8.39 1.82
CA TYR A 149 5.37 -9.10 1.75
C TYR A 149 5.21 -9.89 0.45
N SER A 150 5.61 -9.31 -0.68
CA SER A 150 5.56 -9.96 -2.00
C SER A 150 6.61 -11.05 -2.19
N ALA A 151 7.71 -11.05 -1.43
CA ALA A 151 8.76 -12.06 -1.53
C ALA A 151 8.31 -13.47 -1.09
N ASP A 152 7.38 -13.52 -0.15
CA ASP A 152 6.89 -14.74 0.50
C ASP A 152 5.88 -15.52 -0.37
N ALA A 153 5.44 -14.99 -1.52
CA ALA A 153 4.40 -15.58 -2.34
C ALA A 153 4.78 -15.68 -3.82
N ASP A 154 4.62 -16.87 -4.39
CA ASP A 154 4.87 -17.11 -5.81
C ASP A 154 3.90 -16.31 -6.69
N GLY A 155 4.43 -15.68 -7.75
CA GLY A 155 3.65 -14.88 -8.69
C GLY A 155 3.24 -13.50 -8.17
N PHE A 156 3.79 -13.04 -7.03
CA PHE A 156 3.56 -11.68 -6.56
C PHE A 156 4.43 -10.66 -7.28
N PHE A 157 3.81 -9.54 -7.64
CA PHE A 157 4.48 -8.40 -8.26
C PHE A 157 3.96 -7.10 -7.64
N ILE A 158 4.76 -6.06 -7.74
CA ILE A 158 4.44 -4.73 -7.27
C ILE A 158 4.51 -3.79 -8.46
N VAL A 159 3.51 -2.92 -8.63
CA VAL A 159 3.53 -1.84 -9.61
C VAL A 159 3.31 -0.53 -8.89
N VAL A 160 4.21 0.42 -9.08
CA VAL A 160 4.04 1.81 -8.68
C VAL A 160 3.86 2.65 -9.94
N ASP A 161 2.69 3.27 -10.08
CA ASP A 161 2.31 4.10 -11.22
C ASP A 161 2.35 5.59 -10.84
N ASP A 162 2.79 6.45 -11.75
CA ASP A 162 2.72 7.92 -11.62
C ASP A 162 1.31 8.39 -12.03
N ALA A 163 0.47 8.57 -11.03
CA ALA A 163 -0.93 8.97 -11.20
C ALA A 163 -1.10 10.42 -11.70
N THR A 164 -0.01 11.20 -11.77
CA THR A 164 -0.03 12.56 -12.33
C THR A 164 0.20 12.57 -13.84
N SER A 165 0.75 11.47 -14.38
CA SER A 165 1.02 11.32 -15.80
C SER A 165 -0.25 10.96 -16.58
N LYS A 166 -0.41 11.54 -17.78
CA LYS A 166 -1.42 11.09 -18.75
C LYS A 166 -0.93 9.91 -19.60
N GLU A 167 0.37 9.70 -19.60
CA GLU A 167 1.07 8.61 -20.26
C GLU A 167 1.32 7.49 -19.25
N GLN A 168 1.48 6.26 -19.72
CA GLN A 168 1.68 5.11 -18.84
C GLN A 168 3.10 5.17 -18.25
N ARG A 169 3.25 5.68 -17.03
CA ARG A 169 4.54 5.81 -16.35
C ARG A 169 4.52 5.00 -15.07
N PHE A 170 5.27 3.91 -15.03
CA PHE A 170 5.31 3.03 -13.87
C PHE A 170 6.67 2.39 -13.69
N ILE A 171 6.92 1.93 -12.47
CA ILE A 171 7.94 0.94 -12.15
C ILE A 171 7.27 -0.30 -11.58
N GLN A 172 7.72 -1.48 -11.98
CA GLN A 172 7.27 -2.73 -11.40
C GLN A 172 8.44 -3.61 -10.98
N ALA A 173 8.22 -4.41 -9.95
CA ALA A 173 9.20 -5.36 -9.47
C ALA A 173 8.54 -6.68 -9.08
N PHE A 174 9.20 -7.79 -9.39
CA PHE A 174 8.76 -9.11 -8.97
C PHE A 174 9.93 -10.09 -8.88
N ARG A 175 9.72 -11.13 -8.06
CA ARG A 175 10.70 -12.20 -7.92
C ARG A 175 10.79 -13.00 -9.23
N PHE A 176 11.96 -12.99 -9.86
CA PHE A 176 12.18 -13.70 -11.11
C PHE A 176 12.49 -15.17 -10.83
N ASN A 177 11.55 -16.04 -11.22
CA ASN A 177 11.72 -17.47 -11.06
C ASN A 177 12.48 -18.04 -12.28
N THR A 178 13.80 -18.20 -12.13
CA THR A 178 14.66 -18.88 -13.10
C THR A 178 15.26 -20.12 -12.47
N GLU A 179 15.34 -21.21 -13.25
CA GLU A 179 16.01 -22.45 -12.82
C GLU A 179 17.52 -22.41 -13.01
N SER A 180 18.03 -21.45 -13.81
CA SER A 180 19.44 -21.39 -14.19
C SER A 180 20.04 -19.99 -14.01
N THR A 181 21.35 -19.99 -13.79
CA THR A 181 22.15 -18.76 -13.75
C THR A 181 22.44 -18.30 -15.16
N PHE A 182 22.27 -17.01 -15.44
CA PHE A 182 22.56 -16.42 -16.74
C PHE A 182 23.25 -15.06 -16.60
N ARG A 183 23.79 -14.56 -17.71
CA ARG A 183 24.43 -13.25 -17.78
C ARG A 183 23.44 -12.22 -18.31
N PHE A 184 23.34 -11.09 -17.62
CA PHE A 184 22.59 -9.92 -18.06
C PHE A 184 23.53 -8.73 -17.89
N ASN A 185 24.03 -8.18 -19.01
CA ASN A 185 25.10 -7.21 -19.03
C ASN A 185 26.35 -7.66 -18.22
N ASP A 186 26.75 -6.82 -17.28
CA ASP A 186 27.83 -7.03 -16.33
C ASP A 186 27.42 -7.91 -15.13
N LYS A 187 26.13 -8.25 -14.99
CA LYS A 187 25.58 -9.04 -13.89
C LYS A 187 25.51 -10.54 -14.19
N THR A 188 25.75 -11.35 -13.16
CA THR A 188 25.42 -12.78 -13.14
C THR A 188 24.14 -12.95 -12.34
N VAL A 189 23.03 -13.17 -13.04
CA VAL A 189 21.70 -13.34 -12.44
C VAL A 189 21.54 -14.79 -12.00
N VAL A 190 21.22 -15.01 -10.73
CA VAL A 190 21.01 -16.35 -10.15
C VAL A 190 19.55 -16.54 -9.73
N PRO A 191 19.07 -17.78 -9.50
CA PRO A 191 17.72 -18.04 -9.01
C PRO A 191 17.36 -17.23 -7.77
N GLY A 192 16.17 -16.63 -7.78
CA GLY A 192 15.65 -15.82 -6.66
C GLY A 192 15.93 -14.32 -6.77
N TRP A 193 16.72 -13.88 -7.75
CA TRP A 193 16.87 -12.46 -8.07
C TRP A 193 15.52 -11.85 -8.49
N TRP A 194 15.40 -10.54 -8.31
CA TRP A 194 14.22 -9.78 -8.68
C TRP A 194 14.43 -9.15 -10.04
N LYS A 195 13.38 -9.19 -10.87
CA LYS A 195 13.32 -8.38 -12.08
C LYS A 195 12.64 -7.06 -11.72
N VAL A 196 13.25 -5.96 -12.13
CA VAL A 196 12.69 -4.61 -12.02
C VAL A 196 12.54 -4.06 -13.42
N GLU A 197 11.41 -3.46 -13.71
CA GLU A 197 11.11 -2.84 -14.99
C GLU A 197 10.53 -1.45 -14.78
N TYR A 198 10.84 -0.49 -15.64
CA TYR A 198 10.14 0.79 -15.63
C TYR A 198 9.79 1.23 -17.05
N HIS A 199 8.74 2.05 -17.13
CA HIS A 199 8.16 2.55 -18.36
C HIS A 199 8.03 4.08 -18.27
N GLU A 200 8.50 4.82 -19.28
CA GLU A 200 8.55 6.29 -19.25
C GLU A 200 7.41 7.00 -19.99
N GLY A 201 6.40 6.27 -20.48
CA GLY A 201 5.18 6.89 -21.03
C GLY A 201 4.74 6.30 -22.36
N ASP A 202 5.66 5.66 -23.09
CA ASP A 202 5.40 4.98 -24.34
C ASP A 202 6.11 3.63 -24.44
N ASN A 203 5.64 2.77 -25.35
CA ASN A 203 6.16 1.41 -25.53
C ASN A 203 7.64 1.37 -25.95
N GLU A 204 8.20 2.48 -26.46
CA GLU A 204 9.61 2.54 -26.82
C GLU A 204 10.51 2.82 -25.61
N HIS A 205 9.97 3.25 -24.47
CA HIS A 205 10.75 3.57 -23.27
C HIS A 205 10.42 2.62 -22.12
N HIS A 206 10.48 1.31 -22.42
CA HIS A 206 10.39 0.23 -21.46
C HIS A 206 11.78 -0.35 -21.23
N TYR A 207 12.20 -0.41 -19.96
CA TYR A 207 13.51 -0.89 -19.58
C TYR A 207 13.42 -1.93 -18.47
N LEU A 208 14.39 -2.85 -18.42
CA LEU A 208 14.50 -3.85 -17.37
C LEU A 208 15.91 -3.96 -16.80
N THR A 209 15.99 -4.39 -15.54
CA THR A 209 17.22 -4.86 -14.92
C THR A 209 16.93 -5.95 -13.90
N PHE A 210 17.98 -6.56 -13.37
CA PHE A 210 17.88 -7.53 -12.28
C PHE A 210 18.63 -7.05 -11.04
N VAL A 211 18.06 -7.31 -9.87
CA VAL A 211 18.62 -6.98 -8.56
C VAL A 211 18.59 -8.20 -7.63
N PRO A 212 19.51 -8.30 -6.64
CA PRO A 212 19.67 -9.53 -5.85
C PRO A 212 18.45 -9.93 -5.01
N GLY A 213 17.67 -8.97 -4.52
CA GLY A 213 16.61 -9.25 -3.58
C GLY A 213 15.55 -8.16 -3.44
N PRO A 214 14.59 -8.36 -2.52
CA PRO A 214 13.48 -7.43 -2.31
C PRO A 214 13.93 -6.07 -1.76
N ALA A 215 15.06 -6.01 -1.03
CA ALA A 215 15.59 -4.75 -0.50
C ALA A 215 16.12 -3.86 -1.63
N GLU A 216 16.87 -4.42 -2.57
CA GLU A 216 17.38 -3.68 -3.73
C GLU A 216 16.26 -3.33 -4.72
N ALA A 217 15.23 -4.17 -4.83
CA ALA A 217 14.03 -3.84 -5.60
C ALA A 217 13.28 -2.66 -4.97
N ALA A 218 13.14 -2.65 -3.64
CA ALA A 218 12.54 -1.54 -2.91
C ALA A 218 13.33 -0.25 -3.10
N GLU A 219 14.66 -0.31 -3.00
CA GLU A 219 15.53 0.84 -3.24
C GLU A 219 15.36 1.40 -4.65
N ALA A 220 15.32 0.54 -5.68
CA ALA A 220 15.10 0.98 -7.07
C ALA A 220 13.75 1.70 -7.23
N ILE A 221 12.68 1.20 -6.61
CA ILE A 221 11.35 1.85 -6.62
C ILE A 221 11.38 3.20 -5.92
N GLN A 222 12.00 3.30 -4.74
CA GLN A 222 12.12 4.57 -4.01
C GLN A 222 12.94 5.60 -4.81
N GLN A 223 14.06 5.16 -5.40
CA GLN A 223 14.86 6.01 -6.29
C GLN A 223 14.06 6.52 -7.50
N TRP A 224 13.23 5.67 -8.10
CA TRP A 224 12.32 6.08 -9.19
C TRP A 224 11.29 7.11 -8.72
N MET A 225 10.62 6.85 -7.58
CA MET A 225 9.63 7.77 -6.99
C MET A 225 10.23 9.15 -6.70
N ARG A 226 11.49 9.20 -6.26
CA ARG A 226 12.22 10.45 -5.97
C ARG A 226 12.77 11.13 -7.23
N GLY A 227 12.82 10.46 -8.38
CA GLY A 227 13.58 10.91 -9.54
C GLY A 227 15.09 10.98 -9.27
N ALA A 228 15.61 10.06 -8.45
CA ALA A 228 17.00 10.06 -8.01
C ALA A 228 17.96 9.70 -9.16
N PRO A 229 19.09 10.42 -9.35
CA PRO A 229 20.07 10.12 -10.40
C PRO A 229 20.69 8.71 -10.30
N GLU A 230 20.72 8.14 -9.10
CA GLU A 230 21.18 6.77 -8.82
C GLU A 230 20.34 5.73 -9.56
N PHE A 231 19.04 6.00 -9.76
CA PHE A 231 18.11 5.12 -10.45
C PHE A 231 18.65 4.72 -11.83
N PHE A 232 19.13 5.71 -12.59
CA PHE A 232 19.60 5.49 -13.97
C PHE A 232 20.95 4.75 -14.05
N LYS A 233 21.61 4.47 -12.91
CA LYS A 233 22.88 3.74 -12.83
C LYS A 233 22.70 2.24 -12.58
N LEU A 234 21.47 1.74 -12.52
CA LEU A 234 21.19 0.33 -12.19
C LEU A 234 21.45 -0.67 -13.34
N GLY A 235 22.04 -0.24 -14.45
CA GLY A 235 22.35 -1.11 -15.59
C GLY A 235 21.08 -1.58 -16.30
N TRP A 236 20.29 -0.62 -16.79
CA TRP A 236 19.05 -0.83 -17.51
C TRP A 236 19.29 -1.30 -18.94
N GLU A 237 18.51 -2.26 -19.42
CA GLU A 237 18.41 -2.59 -20.85
C GLU A 237 17.03 -2.22 -21.37
N LYS A 238 17.00 -1.71 -22.60
CA LYS A 238 15.75 -1.44 -23.31
C LYS A 238 15.09 -2.75 -23.71
N MET A 239 13.80 -2.88 -23.44
CA MET A 239 12.98 -3.98 -23.92
C MET A 239 12.60 -3.77 -25.38
N LEU A 240 12.64 -4.86 -26.16
CA LEU A 240 12.26 -4.90 -27.57
C LEU A 240 10.80 -5.32 -27.74
#